data_AF-A0A183F6I8-F1
#
_entry.id   AF-A0A183F6I8-F1
#
_cell.length_a   1.000
_cell.length_b   1.000
_cell.length_c   1.000
_cell.angle_alpha   90.00
_cell.angle_beta   90.00
_cell.angle_gamma   90.00
#
_symmetry.space_group_name_H-M   'P 1'
#
loop_
_entity.id
_entity.type
_entity.pdbx_description
1 polymer ?
#
loop_
_entity_poly.entity_id
_entity_poly.type
_entity_poly.pdbx_seq_one_letter_code
_entity_poly.pdbx_strand_id
1 'polypeptide(L)'
;MKKVEHLTTDATDSSPIKVNDIELPRTSVFRYLGSAIGSVDLMVEVNSRVSVAWSKWRSLTGVLCDKKKPEHLISKLYRAVVRPITMYGAECWPATREVETGVSVIETKMLRWTAGVTRMDRIRNDDIRQKFAVTRCAKLACDGIATL
;
A
#
# COMPACT_ATOMS: atom_id res chain seq x y z
N MET A 1 26.00 -7.17 -13.46
CA MET A 1 25.22 -7.33 -14.71
C MET A 1 24.02 -6.40 -14.66
N LYS A 2 23.88 -5.45 -15.59
CA LYS A 2 22.64 -4.66 -15.81
C LYS A 2 21.78 -5.52 -16.75
N LYS A 3 20.68 -6.17 -16.38
CA LYS A 3 19.44 -5.77 -15.65
C LYS A 3 18.60 -4.74 -16.40
N VAL A 4 18.50 -4.91 -17.72
CA VAL A 4 17.56 -4.18 -18.58
C VAL A 4 16.53 -5.19 -19.07
N GLU A 5 15.28 -5.02 -18.62
CA GLU A 5 14.10 -5.79 -18.98
C GLU A 5 13.06 -4.81 -19.53
N HIS A 6 12.17 -5.27 -20.41
CA HIS A 6 11.10 -4.44 -20.98
C HIS A 6 9.70 -4.97 -20.64
N LEU A 7 8.73 -4.07 -20.55
CA LEU A 7 7.30 -4.36 -20.35
C LEU A 7 6.52 -3.67 -21.47
N THR A 8 5.62 -4.41 -22.12
CA THR A 8 4.70 -3.90 -23.15
C THR A 8 3.27 -4.13 -22.68
N THR A 9 2.44 -3.09 -22.71
CA THR A 9 1.02 -3.13 -22.28
C THR A 9 0.09 -3.68 -23.35
N ASP A 10 0.50 -3.67 -24.62
CA ASP A 10 -0.32 -4.16 -25.73
C ASP A 10 -0.11 -5.67 -25.94
N ALA A 11 -1.19 -6.43 -25.88
CA ALA A 11 -1.19 -7.89 -26.04
C ALA A 11 -0.94 -8.34 -27.50
N THR A 12 -1.05 -7.43 -28.46
CA THR A 12 -0.99 -7.72 -29.90
C THR A 12 0.40 -7.59 -30.50
N ASP A 13 1.27 -6.73 -29.95
CA ASP A 13 2.64 -6.58 -30.44
C ASP A 13 3.60 -7.40 -29.58
N SER A 14 3.80 -8.65 -30.00
CA SER A 14 4.83 -9.56 -29.49
C SER A 14 6.14 -9.44 -30.26
N SER A 15 6.47 -8.24 -30.75
CA SER A 15 7.71 -8.00 -31.47
C SER A 15 8.88 -7.93 -30.47
N PRO A 16 9.96 -8.71 -30.65
CA PRO A 16 11.09 -8.69 -29.74
C PRO A 16 11.83 -7.34 -29.82
N ILE A 17 12.04 -6.69 -28.66
CA ILE A 17 12.83 -5.46 -28.57
C ILE A 17 14.31 -5.84 -28.52
N LYS A 18 15.08 -5.38 -29.51
CA LYS A 18 16.52 -5.61 -29.61
C LYS A 18 17.30 -4.32 -29.40
N VAL A 19 18.39 -4.41 -28.63
CA VAL A 19 19.37 -3.34 -28.47
C VAL A 19 20.73 -3.92 -28.84
N ASN A 20 21.40 -3.37 -29.85
CA ASN A 20 22.67 -3.91 -30.38
C ASN A 20 22.58 -5.40 -30.74
N ASP A 21 21.50 -5.82 -31.40
CA ASP A 21 21.18 -7.21 -31.75
C ASP A 21 20.97 -8.18 -30.57
N ILE A 22 21.02 -7.68 -29.34
CA ILE A 22 20.70 -8.44 -28.12
C ILE A 22 19.22 -8.24 -27.80
N GLU A 23 18.48 -9.35 -27.74
CA GLU A 23 17.08 -9.34 -27.34
C GLU A 23 16.95 -9.07 -25.83
N LEU A 24 16.13 -8.08 -25.47
CA LEU A 24 15.87 -7.75 -24.08
C LEU A 24 14.82 -8.71 -23.50
N PRO A 25 15.04 -9.27 -22.30
CA PRO A 25 14.04 -10.09 -21.63
C PRO A 25 12.75 -9.30 -21.39
N ARG A 26 11.61 -9.91 -21.74
CA ARG A 26 10.26 -9.37 -21.46
C ARG A 26 9.84 -9.79 -20.06
N THR A 27 9.32 -8.86 -19.27
CA THR A 27 8.72 -9.12 -17.95
C THR A 27 7.23 -8.79 -17.96
N SER A 28 6.44 -9.46 -17.13
CA SER A 28 5.02 -9.12 -16.88
C SER A 28 4.84 -8.07 -15.78
N VAL A 29 5.86 -7.89 -14.94
CA VAL A 29 5.89 -6.92 -13.84
C VAL A 29 7.23 -6.21 -13.84
N PHE A 30 7.20 -4.88 -13.96
CA PHE A 30 8.39 -4.04 -13.98
C PHE A 30 8.40 -3.11 -12.76
N ARG A 31 9.55 -2.94 -12.11
CA ARG A 31 9.67 -1.98 -10.99
C ARG A 31 10.23 -0.65 -11.49
N TYR A 32 9.41 0.38 -11.42
CA TYR A 32 9.78 1.75 -11.75
C TYR A 32 9.51 2.68 -10.58
N LEU A 33 10.52 3.44 -10.13
CA LEU A 33 10.43 4.38 -9.00
C LEU A 33 9.77 3.77 -7.73
N GLY A 34 10.00 2.47 -7.50
CA GLY A 34 9.43 1.73 -6.37
C GLY A 34 8.00 1.21 -6.58
N SER A 35 7.32 1.57 -7.67
CA SER A 35 6.04 0.98 -8.09
C SER A 35 6.26 -0.25 -8.97
N ALA A 36 5.47 -1.29 -8.74
CA ALA A 36 5.33 -2.45 -9.59
C ALA A 36 4.27 -2.17 -10.66
N ILE A 37 4.73 -1.92 -11.88
CA ILE A 37 3.88 -1.72 -13.06
C ILE A 37 3.65 -3.10 -13.68
N GLY A 38 2.40 -3.55 -13.66
CA GLY A 38 1.96 -4.76 -14.37
C GLY A 38 1.20 -4.40 -15.64
N SER A 39 1.35 -5.21 -16.69
CA SER A 39 0.64 -4.98 -17.97
C SER A 39 -0.88 -5.23 -17.87
N VAL A 40 -1.35 -5.96 -16.85
CA VAL A 40 -2.75 -6.43 -16.76
C VAL A 40 -3.31 -6.42 -15.34
N ASP A 41 -2.45 -6.46 -14.30
CA ASP A 41 -2.89 -6.66 -12.92
C ASP A 41 -2.40 -5.55 -11.98
N LEU A 42 -3.29 -4.60 -11.70
CA LEU A 42 -3.06 -3.52 -10.74
C LEU A 42 -3.02 -4.01 -9.28
N MET A 43 -3.61 -5.18 -8.98
CA MET A 43 -3.51 -5.74 -7.63
C MET A 43 -2.05 -6.07 -7.27
N VAL A 44 -1.16 -6.26 -8.24
CA VAL A 44 0.28 -6.38 -8.00
C VAL A 44 0.85 -5.13 -7.34
N GLU A 45 0.52 -3.92 -7.82
CA GLU A 45 0.97 -2.66 -7.22
C GLU A 45 0.36 -2.47 -5.83
N VAL A 46 -0.95 -2.66 -5.70
CA VAL A 46 -1.65 -2.49 -4.43
C VAL A 46 -1.09 -3.43 -3.36
N ASN A 47 -0.89 -4.71 -3.69
CA ASN A 47 -0.31 -5.70 -2.77
C ASN A 47 1.14 -5.36 -2.43
N SER A 48 1.92 -4.87 -3.39
CA SER A 48 3.28 -4.36 -3.16
C SER A 48 3.28 -3.24 -2.12
N ARG A 49 2.40 -2.24 -2.28
CA ARG A 49 2.28 -1.09 -1.36
C ARG A 49 1.80 -1.50 0.03
N VAL A 50 0.78 -2.34 0.09
CA VAL A 50 0.28 -2.95 1.33
C VAL A 50 1.41 -3.68 2.08
N SER A 51 2.24 -4.44 1.36
CA SER A 51 3.38 -5.16 1.93
C SER A 51 4.48 -4.24 2.46
N VAL A 52 4.83 -3.19 1.71
CA VAL A 52 5.82 -2.19 2.14
C VAL A 52 5.32 -1.44 3.37
N ALA A 53 4.06 -0.99 3.37
CA ALA A 53 3.43 -0.34 4.51
C ALA A 53 3.39 -1.25 5.75
N TRP A 54 3.02 -2.53 5.57
CA TRP A 54 3.04 -3.53 6.63
C TRP A 54 4.43 -3.71 7.23
N SER A 55 5.44 -3.85 6.37
CA SER A 55 6.83 -4.00 6.80
C SER A 55 7.31 -2.78 7.59
N LYS A 56 6.98 -1.57 7.12
CA LYS A 56 7.32 -0.34 7.84
C LYS A 56 6.60 -0.24 9.18
N TRP A 57 5.30 -0.49 9.22
CA TRP A 57 4.53 -0.51 10.46
C TRP A 57 5.12 -1.53 11.45
N ARG A 58 5.49 -2.73 10.97
CA ARG A 58 6.06 -3.80 11.81
C ARG A 58 7.37 -3.37 12.46
N SER A 59 8.22 -2.62 11.74
CA SER A 59 9.45 -2.05 12.31
C SER A 59 9.21 -1.02 13.42
N LEU A 60 8.01 -0.41 13.48
CA LEU A 60 7.64 0.61 14.45
C LEU A 60 6.80 0.07 15.62
N THR A 61 6.55 -1.24 15.68
CA THR A 61 5.70 -1.87 16.70
C THR A 61 6.15 -1.60 18.14
N GLY A 62 7.46 -1.46 18.38
CA GLY A 62 7.97 -1.10 19.71
C GLY A 62 7.50 0.27 20.23
N VAL A 63 7.06 1.18 19.34
CA VAL A 63 6.46 2.47 19.70
C VAL A 63 4.95 2.45 19.48
N LEU A 64 4.50 1.92 18.34
CA LEU A 64 3.08 1.91 17.96
C LEU A 64 2.23 1.00 18.85
N CYS A 65 2.80 -0.05 19.42
CA CYS A 65 2.10 -0.99 20.30
C CYS A 65 2.47 -0.81 21.78
N ASP A 66 3.26 0.22 22.12
CA ASP A 66 3.61 0.52 23.51
C ASP A 66 2.46 1.27 24.20
N LYS A 67 1.77 0.56 25.10
CA LYS A 67 0.65 1.09 25.88
C LYS A 67 1.04 2.27 26.79
N LYS A 68 2.34 2.49 27.04
CA LYS A 68 2.83 3.62 27.84
C LYS A 68 2.90 4.92 27.02
N LYS A 69 2.83 4.84 25.68
CA LYS A 69 2.88 6.02 24.82
C LYS A 69 1.49 6.66 24.70
N PRO A 70 1.40 8.00 24.75
CA PRO A 70 0.16 8.71 24.47
C PRO A 70 -0.41 8.36 23.09
N GLU A 71 -1.73 8.12 23.02
CA GLU A 71 -2.41 7.71 21.80
C GLU A 71 -2.26 8.72 20.66
N HIS A 72 -2.22 10.03 20.97
CA HIS A 72 -2.01 11.07 19.97
C HIS A 72 -0.63 11.00 19.29
N LEU A 73 0.41 10.54 20.00
CA LEU A 73 1.74 10.33 19.41
C LEU A 73 1.74 9.13 18.47
N ILE A 74 1.06 8.05 18.87
CA ILE A 74 0.87 6.85 18.04
C ILE A 74 0.12 7.23 16.76
N SER A 75 -0.98 7.98 16.88
CA SER A 75 -1.76 8.50 15.75
C SER A 75 -0.90 9.36 14.83
N LYS A 76 -0.14 10.31 15.38
CA LYS A 76 0.75 11.18 14.60
C LYS A 76 1.81 10.37 13.85
N LEU A 77 2.42 9.38 14.51
CA LEU A 77 3.41 8.50 13.88
C LEU A 77 2.80 7.66 12.75
N TYR A 78 1.61 7.11 12.97
CA TYR A 78 0.87 6.36 11.96
C TYR A 78 0.56 7.24 10.73
N ARG A 79 -0.01 8.43 10.94
CA ARG A 79 -0.36 9.37 9.86
C ARG A 79 0.87 9.89 9.13
N ALA A 80 1.98 10.12 9.83
CA ALA A 80 3.19 10.69 9.23
C ALA A 80 4.05 9.67 8.48
N VAL A 81 4.03 8.38 8.87
CA VAL A 81 4.96 7.39 8.33
C VAL A 81 4.26 6.26 7.59
N VAL A 82 3.21 5.67 8.17
CA VAL A 82 2.60 4.46 7.61
C VAL A 82 1.61 4.83 6.51
N ARG A 83 0.73 5.81 6.78
CA ARG A 83 -0.31 6.23 5.83
C ARG A 83 0.23 6.69 4.47
N PRO A 84 1.28 7.55 4.36
CA PRO A 84 1.79 7.98 3.06
C PRO A 84 2.37 6.83 2.24
N ILE A 85 2.96 5.83 2.91
CA ILE A 85 3.51 4.64 2.23
C ILE A 85 2.39 3.79 1.64
N THR A 86 1.30 3.59 2.39
CA THR A 86 0.12 2.88 1.90
C THR A 86 -0.55 3.63 0.74
N MET A 87 -0.53 4.96 0.76
CA MET A 87 -1.22 5.81 -0.21
C MET A 87 -0.37 6.19 -1.43
N TYR A 88 0.91 5.84 -1.46
CA TYR A 88 1.76 6.18 -2.60
C TYR A 88 1.24 5.51 -3.88
N GLY A 89 1.02 6.31 -4.92
CA GLY A 89 0.47 5.85 -6.20
C GLY A 89 -1.05 5.63 -6.19
N ALA A 90 -1.75 5.98 -5.11
CA ALA A 90 -3.19 5.80 -4.99
C ALA A 90 -4.00 6.69 -5.96
N GLU A 91 -3.43 7.80 -6.43
CA GLU A 91 -4.02 8.65 -7.49
C GLU A 91 -4.18 7.91 -8.83
N CYS A 92 -3.35 6.89 -9.06
CA CYS A 92 -3.39 6.06 -10.26
C CYS A 92 -4.18 4.76 -10.04
N TRP A 93 -4.72 4.52 -8.84
CA TRP A 93 -5.53 3.35 -8.58
C TRP A 93 -6.96 3.57 -9.04
N PRO A 94 -7.59 2.60 -9.72
CA PRO A 94 -9.00 2.63 -9.99
C PRO A 94 -9.76 2.47 -8.67
N ALA A 95 -10.86 3.20 -8.52
CA ALA A 95 -11.75 3.14 -7.36
C ALA A 95 -12.61 1.86 -7.38
N THR A 96 -11.96 0.70 -7.41
CA THR A 96 -12.64 -0.60 -7.32
C THR A 96 -12.76 -1.04 -5.86
N ARG A 97 -13.82 -1.80 -5.56
CA ARG A 97 -14.04 -2.36 -4.21
C ARG A 97 -12.91 -3.27 -3.75
N GLU A 98 -12.24 -3.95 -4.67
CA GLU A 98 -11.14 -4.87 -4.37
C GLU A 98 -9.93 -4.10 -3.82
N VAL A 99 -9.56 -3.01 -4.49
CA VAL A 99 -8.48 -2.11 -4.04
C VAL A 99 -8.83 -1.49 -2.68
N GLU A 100 -10.03 -0.92 -2.55
CA GLU A 100 -10.51 -0.34 -1.30
C GLU A 100 -10.48 -1.35 -0.14
N THR A 101 -10.93 -2.58 -0.41
CA THR A 101 -10.96 -3.65 0.59
C THR A 101 -9.56 -4.07 1.00
N GLY A 102 -8.64 -4.25 0.06
CA GLY A 102 -7.25 -4.62 0.35
C GLY A 102 -6.56 -3.61 1.27
N VAL A 103 -6.70 -2.31 0.95
CA VAL A 103 -6.16 -1.21 1.77
C VAL A 103 -6.85 -1.13 3.14
N SER A 104 -8.18 -1.26 3.18
CA SER A 104 -8.95 -1.21 4.43
C SER A 104 -8.62 -2.36 5.38
N VAL A 105 -8.41 -3.57 4.85
CA VAL A 105 -8.05 -4.75 5.64
C VAL A 105 -6.70 -4.54 6.31
N ILE A 106 -5.68 -4.08 5.58
CA ILE A 106 -4.36 -3.87 6.18
C ILE A 106 -4.37 -2.74 7.21
N GLU A 107 -5.04 -1.62 6.91
CA GLU A 107 -5.19 -0.49 7.83
C GLU A 107 -5.86 -0.94 9.13
N THR A 108 -6.99 -1.64 9.01
CA THR A 108 -7.74 -2.15 10.17
C THR A 108 -6.87 -3.10 11.00
N LYS A 109 -6.13 -3.99 10.35
CA LYS A 109 -5.23 -4.94 11.02
C LYS A 109 -4.14 -4.22 11.81
N MET A 110 -3.47 -3.23 11.21
CA MET A 110 -2.46 -2.41 11.88
C MET A 110 -3.04 -1.68 13.10
N LEU A 111 -4.15 -0.97 12.92
CA LEU A 111 -4.77 -0.17 13.98
C LEU A 111 -5.31 -1.04 15.12
N ARG A 112 -5.91 -2.20 14.81
CA ARG A 112 -6.33 -3.17 15.83
C ARG A 112 -5.15 -3.62 16.69
N TRP A 113 -4.04 -3.94 16.04
CA TRP A 113 -2.87 -4.45 16.75
C TRP A 113 -2.20 -3.36 17.60
N THR A 114 -2.12 -2.14 17.08
CA THR A 114 -1.73 -0.92 17.81
C THR A 114 -2.60 -0.70 19.04
N ALA A 115 -3.92 -0.85 18.94
CA ALA A 115 -4.83 -0.74 20.09
C ALA A 115 -4.79 -1.94 21.05
N GLY A 116 -4.10 -3.03 20.69
CA GLY A 116 -4.10 -4.28 21.45
C GLY A 116 -5.47 -4.97 21.49
N VAL A 117 -6.32 -4.74 20.49
CA VAL A 117 -7.67 -5.31 20.40
C VAL A 117 -7.68 -6.50 19.46
N THR A 118 -8.42 -7.52 19.87
CA THR A 118 -8.63 -8.77 19.15
C THR A 118 -10.02 -8.80 18.50
N ARG A 119 -10.34 -9.91 17.84
CA ARG A 119 -11.69 -10.15 17.31
C ARG A 119 -12.70 -10.44 18.44
N MET A 120 -12.24 -10.97 19.59
CA MET A 120 -13.09 -11.33 20.72
C MET A 120 -13.66 -10.12 21.45
N ASP A 121 -12.98 -8.98 21.38
CA ASP A 121 -13.43 -7.74 22.01
C ASP A 121 -14.67 -7.14 21.32
N ARG A 122 -15.04 -7.64 20.12
CA ARG A 122 -16.22 -7.21 19.34
C ARG A 122 -16.32 -5.68 19.10
N ILE A 123 -15.20 -4.97 19.20
CA ILE A 123 -15.10 -3.52 18.92
C ILE A 123 -15.24 -3.30 17.40
N ARG A 124 -16.01 -2.29 16.99
CA ARG A 124 -16.19 -1.97 15.56
C ARG A 124 -14.94 -1.32 15.00
N ASN A 125 -14.70 -1.51 13.70
CA ASN A 125 -13.53 -0.91 13.04
C ASN A 125 -13.56 0.62 13.11
N ASP A 126 -14.75 1.21 13.06
CA ASP A 126 -14.92 2.66 13.10
C ASP A 126 -14.58 3.25 14.46
N ASP A 127 -14.92 2.55 15.57
CA ASP A 127 -14.52 2.95 16.93
C ASP A 127 -13.00 3.00 17.06
N ILE A 128 -12.30 2.03 16.47
CA ILE A 128 -10.82 1.96 16.47
C ILE A 128 -10.23 3.12 15.66
N ARG A 129 -10.82 3.44 14.51
CA ARG A 129 -10.39 4.58 13.69
C ARG A 129 -10.62 5.91 14.41
N GLN A 130 -11.78 6.06 15.05
CA GLN A 130 -12.12 7.23 15.84
C GLN A 130 -11.15 7.42 17.00
N LYS A 131 -10.80 6.34 17.71
CA LYS A 131 -9.81 6.36 18.79
C LYS A 131 -8.47 6.99 18.37
N PHE A 132 -7.98 6.66 17.18
CA PHE A 132 -6.73 7.23 16.66
C PHE A 132 -6.94 8.47 15.77
N ALA A 133 -8.15 8.99 15.63
CA ALA A 133 -8.48 10.07 14.69
C ALA A 133 -7.96 9.82 13.26
N VAL A 134 -8.01 8.57 12.79
CA VAL A 134 -7.53 8.16 11.46
C VAL A 134 -8.69 8.10 10.47
N THR A 135 -8.59 8.90 9.41
CA THR A 135 -9.48 8.80 8.24
C THR A 135 -9.11 7.60 7.38
N ARG A 136 -10.11 6.89 6.85
CA ARG A 136 -9.94 5.72 5.98
C ARG A 136 -9.05 6.04 4.78
N CYS A 137 -7.94 5.32 4.61
CA CYS A 137 -7.06 5.43 3.44
C CYS A 137 -7.81 5.25 2.11
N ALA A 138 -8.70 4.26 2.03
CA ALA A 138 -9.53 4.03 0.85
C ALA A 138 -10.40 5.25 0.48
N LYS A 139 -11.02 5.90 1.47
CA LYS A 139 -11.84 7.11 1.24
C LYS A 139 -10.99 8.27 0.72
N LEU A 140 -9.78 8.42 1.23
CA LEU A 140 -8.86 9.48 0.81
C LEU A 140 -8.34 9.27 -0.62
N ALA A 141 -8.19 8.00 -1.04
CA ALA A 141 -7.81 7.66 -2.40
C ALA A 141 -8.92 8.06 -3.38
N CYS A 142 -10.17 7.73 -3.06
CA CYS A 142 -11.34 8.08 -3.88
C CYS A 142 -11.59 9.60 -3.92
N ASP A 143 -11.42 10.29 -2.80
CA ASP A 143 -11.72 11.73 -2.68
C ASP A 143 -10.60 12.62 -3.29
N GLY A 144 -9.49 12.03 -3.79
CA GLY A 144 -8.37 12.77 -4.36
C GLY A 144 -7.57 13.61 -3.34
N ILE A 145 -7.84 13.45 -2.04
CA ILE A 145 -7.18 14.18 -0.94
C ILE A 145 -5.87 13.48 -0.54
N ALA A 146 -5.15 12.92 -1.52
CA ALA A 146 -3.93 12.13 -1.29
C ALA A 146 -2.73 12.98 -0.80
N THR A 147 -2.90 14.29 -0.68
CA THR A 147 -1.86 15.22 -0.21
C THR A 147 -2.46 16.14 0.84
N LEU A 148 -2.05 15.96 2.11
CA LEU A 148 -1.89 16.92 3.24
C LEU A 148 -1.83 16.20 4.62
#